data_AF-A0A4Q5NUL7-F1
#
_entry.id   AF-A0A4Q5NUL7-F1
#
_cell.length_a   1.000
_cell.length_b   1.000
_cell.length_c   1.000
_cell.angle_alpha   90.00
_cell.angle_beta   90.00
_cell.angle_gamma   90.00
#
_symmetry.space_group_name_H-M   'P 1'
#
loop_
_entity.id
_entity.type
_entity.pdbx_description
1 polymer ?
#
loop_
_entity_poly.entity_id
_entity_poly.type
_entity_poly.pdbx_seq_one_letter_code
_entity_poly.pdbx_strand_id
1 'polypeptide(L)' 'MPDTQIPVQFYVSGAGELAAQVSGTPNEPASFRASLRKTFQGRCLAILRPKGSAGTITLRAEAPGLQPAQTTIQAR' A
#
# COMPACT_ATOMS: atom_id res chain seq x y z
N MET A 1 11.37 3.14 13.72
CA MET A 1 10.71 3.34 15.03
C MET A 1 9.81 2.14 15.29
N PRO A 2 10.06 1.34 16.34
CA PRO A 2 9.45 0.02 16.52
C PRO A 2 7.95 0.01 16.86
N ASP A 3 7.38 1.11 17.35
CA ASP A 3 5.98 1.21 17.80
C ASP A 3 5.14 2.19 16.96
N THR A 4 5.62 2.53 15.77
CA THR A 4 5.01 3.59 14.98
C THR A 4 3.75 3.14 14.26
N GLN A 5 2.64 3.80 14.60
CA GLN A 5 1.35 3.71 13.92
C GLN A 5 1.08 5.00 13.14
N ILE A 6 1.60 5.09 11.92
CA ILE A 6 1.38 6.23 11.04
C ILE A 6 0.40 5.83 9.94
N PRO A 7 -0.58 6.69 9.60
CA PRO A 7 -1.44 6.46 8.44
C PRO A 7 -0.60 6.56 7.15
N VAL A 8 -0.66 5.49 6.36
CA VAL A 8 -0.04 5.43 5.03
C VAL A 8 -1.14 5.38 3.98
N GLN A 9 -1.10 6.35 3.07
CA GLN A 9 -1.98 6.45 1.92
C GLN A 9 -1.29 5.85 0.70
N PHE A 10 -1.98 4.94 0.03
CA PHE A 10 -1.50 4.25 -1.16
C PHE A 10 -2.20 4.78 -2.40
N TYR A 11 -1.42 5.01 -3.45
CA TYR A 11 -1.88 5.41 -4.77
C TYR A 11 -1.32 4.42 -5.78
N VAL A 12 -2.21 3.82 -6.58
CA VAL A 12 -1.85 2.86 -7.63
C VAL A 12 -2.31 3.40 -8.97
N SER A 13 -1.42 3.41 -9.95
CA SER A 13 -1.71 3.81 -11.32
C SER A 13 -1.10 2.84 -12.34
N GLY A 14 -1.57 2.92 -13.58
CA GLY A 14 -1.11 2.08 -14.69
C GLY A 14 -1.88 0.77 -14.83
N ALA A 15 -1.18 -0.30 -15.19
CA ALA A 15 -1.74 -1.60 -15.59
C ALA A 15 -2.21 -2.50 -14.41
N GLY A 16 -2.44 -1.90 -13.23
CA GLY A 16 -2.75 -2.64 -12.01
C GLY A 16 -3.66 -1.88 -11.06
N GLU A 17 -4.03 -2.56 -9.99
CA GLU A 17 -4.83 -2.02 -8.89
C GLU A 17 -4.35 -2.54 -7.54
N LEU A 18 -4.77 -1.83 -6.50
CA LEU A 18 -4.59 -2.27 -5.12
C LEU A 18 -5.63 -3.34 -4.80
N ALA A 19 -5.20 -4.60 -4.76
CA ALA A 19 -6.09 -5.72 -4.42
C ALA A 19 -6.37 -5.80 -2.92
N ALA A 20 -5.34 -5.54 -2.10
CA ALA A 20 -5.46 -5.54 -0.65
C ALA A 20 -4.35 -4.74 0.03
N GLN A 21 -4.56 -4.38 1.29
CA GLN A 21 -3.54 -3.83 2.20
C GLN A 21 -3.72 -4.38 3.61
N VAL A 22 -2.61 -4.61 4.32
CA VAL A 22 -2.60 -5.21 5.66
C VAL A 22 -1.40 -4.73 6.48
N SER A 23 -1.63 -4.38 7.73
CA SER A 23 -0.58 -3.98 8.69
C SER A 23 -0.22 -5.08 9.68
N GLY A 24 -1.11 -6.06 9.89
CA GLY A 24 -0.94 -7.10 10.91
C GLY A 24 -1.39 -6.70 12.32
N THR A 25 -2.08 -5.55 12.47
CA THR A 25 -2.65 -5.12 13.75
C THR A 25 -3.68 -6.16 14.26
N PRO A 26 -3.53 -6.70 15.48
CA PRO A 26 -4.53 -7.58 16.09
C PRO A 26 -5.83 -6.83 16.36
N ASN A 27 -6.97 -7.50 16.21
CA ASN A 27 -8.30 -7.02 16.63
C ASN A 27 -8.74 -5.65 16.06
N GLU A 28 -8.20 -5.22 14.91
CA GLU A 28 -8.63 -3.99 14.25
C GLU A 28 -9.37 -4.31 12.94
N PRO A 29 -10.71 -4.14 12.90
CA PRO A 29 -11.47 -4.30 11.67
C PRO A 29 -11.15 -3.15 10.71
N ALA A 30 -10.58 -3.48 9.55
CA ALA A 30 -10.29 -2.53 8.49
C ALA A 30 -10.60 -3.15 7.12
N SER A 31 -11.04 -2.33 6.17
CA SER A 31 -11.25 -2.81 4.80
C SER A 31 -9.90 -3.09 4.16
N PHE A 32 -9.69 -4.32 3.68
CA PHE A 32 -8.52 -4.68 2.90
C PHE A 32 -8.42 -3.88 1.60
N ARG A 33 -9.54 -3.39 1.07
CA ARG A 33 -9.61 -2.63 -0.19
C ARG A 33 -9.56 -1.12 0.01
N ALA A 34 -9.47 -0.64 1.25
CA ALA A 34 -9.21 0.78 1.48
C ALA A 34 -7.88 1.18 0.83
N SER A 35 -7.68 2.46 0.57
CA SER A 35 -6.39 3.00 0.11
C SER A 35 -5.55 3.57 1.26
N LEU A 36 -6.08 3.60 2.49
CA LEU A 36 -5.46 4.15 3.69
C LEU A 36 -5.33 3.07 4.78
N ARG A 37 -4.12 2.83 5.28
CA ARG A 37 -3.86 1.92 6.40
C ARG A 37 -2.83 2.49 7.38
N LYS A 38 -3.08 2.34 8.68
CA LYS A 38 -2.07 2.61 9.70
C LYS A 38 -1.03 1.49 9.73
N THR A 39 0.25 1.84 9.83
CA THR A 39 1.30 0.86 10.09
C THR A 39 1.10 0.19 11.46
N PHE A 40 1.64 -1.02 11.60
CA PHE A 40 1.79 -1.69 12.88
C PHE A 40 3.27 -2.01 13.04
N GLN A 41 3.85 -1.57 14.16
CA GLN A 41 5.29 -1.67 14.42
C GLN A 41 6.16 -1.13 13.26
N GLY A 42 5.73 0.00 12.69
CA GLY A 42 6.41 0.64 11.55
C GLY A 42 6.29 -0.09 10.20
N ARG A 43 5.43 -1.12 10.09
CA ARG A 43 5.26 -1.91 8.85
C ARG A 43 3.82 -1.88 8.34
N CYS A 44 3.69 -1.96 7.03
CA CYS A 44 2.43 -2.19 6.31
C CYS A 44 2.75 -2.88 4.97
N LEU A 45 1.83 -3.71 4.49
CA LEU A 45 1.92 -4.43 3.23
C LEU A 45 0.83 -3.91 2.29
N ALA A 46 1.20 -3.68 1.02
CA ALA A 46 0.27 -3.45 -0.07
C ALA A 46 0.39 -4.60 -1.08
N ILE A 47 -0.75 -5.14 -1.49
CA ILE A 47 -0.86 -6.24 -2.44
C ILE A 47 -1.44 -5.70 -3.73
N LEU A 48 -0.66 -5.80 -4.81
CA LEU A 48 -1.02 -5.30 -6.13
C LEU A 48 -1.46 -6.45 -7.02
N ARG A 49 -2.44 -6.19 -7.88
CA ARG A 49 -2.93 -7.13 -8.88
C ARG A 49 -2.93 -6.47 -10.26
N PRO A 50 -2.39 -7.13 -11.30
CA PRO A 50 -2.53 -6.68 -12.68
C PRO A 50 -4.00 -6.72 -13.13
N LYS A 51 -4.42 -5.77 -13.97
CA LYS A 51 -5.79 -5.72 -14.52
C LYS A 51 -6.02 -6.63 -15.73
N GLY A 52 -5.10 -7.55 -16.01
CA GLY A 52 -5.18 -8.48 -17.15
C GLY A 52 -4.49 -8.01 -18.43
N SER A 53 -3.76 -6.90 -18.38
CA SER A 53 -2.92 -6.44 -19.49
C SER A 53 -1.47 -6.30 -19.02
N ALA A 54 -0.52 -6.63 -19.91
CA ALA A 54 0.88 -6.30 -19.69
C ALA A 54 1.05 -4.77 -19.60
N GLY A 55 1.99 -4.34 -18.77
CA GLY A 55 2.29 -2.94 -18.60
C GLY A 55 2.88 -2.62 -17.23
N THR A 56 3.05 -1.33 -16.99
CA THR A 56 3.71 -0.85 -15.79
C THR A 56 2.70 -0.50 -14.71
N ILE A 57 2.91 -1.00 -13.49
CA ILE A 57 2.17 -0.64 -12.28
C ILE A 57 3.04 0.29 -11.46
N THR A 58 2.54 1.47 -11.13
CA THR A 58 3.22 2.39 -10.22
C THR A 58 2.49 2.44 -8.89
N LEU A 59 3.21 2.18 -7.81
CA LEU A 59 2.73 2.31 -6.44
C LEU A 59 3.45 3.48 -5.78
N ARG A 60 2.68 4.44 -5.28
CA ARG A 60 3.16 5.53 -4.42
C ARG A 60 2.56 5.39 -3.04
N ALA A 61 3.40 5.51 -2.01
CA ALA A 61 3.02 5.47 -0.61
C ALA A 61 3.40 6.79 0.06
N GLU A 62 2.45 7.39 0.76
CA GLU A 62 2.61 8.68 1.43
C GLU A 62 2.21 8.59 2.89
N ALA A 63 2.92 9.32 3.73
CA ALA A 63 2.65 9.40 5.15
C ALA A 63 3.00 10.81 5.67
N PRO A 64 2.20 11.37 6.60
CA PRO A 64 2.46 12.70 7.15
C PRO A 64 3.86 12.81 7.76
N GLY A 65 4.60 13.85 7.38
CA GLY A 65 5.94 14.12 7.92
C GLY A 65 7.06 13.20 7.38
N LEU A 66 6.76 12.32 6.43
CA LEU A 66 7.74 11.45 5.77
C LEU A 66 7.84 11.76 4.28
N GLN A 67 9.01 11.52 3.70
CA GLN A 67 9.17 11.62 2.25
C GLN A 67 8.35 10.51 1.56
N PRO A 68 7.56 10.84 0.51
CA PRO A 68 6.86 9.84 -0.28
C PRO A 68 7.82 8.82 -0.89
N ALA A 69 7.40 7.56 -0.92
CA ALA A 69 8.12 6.50 -1.61
C ALA A 69 7.33 6.05 -2.84
N GLN A 70 8.05 5.76 -3.93
CA GLN A 70 7.45 5.24 -5.16
C GLN A 70 8.21 4.00 -5.63
N THR A 71 7.47 3.00 -6.09
CA THR A 71 8.01 1.82 -6.74
C THR A 71 7.24 1.50 -8.02
N THR A 72 7.92 0.83 -8.94
CA THR A 72 7.40 0.51 -10.26
C THR A 72 7.60 -0.98 -10.53
N ILE A 73 6.53 -1.64 -10.97
CA ILE A 73 6.49 -3.08 -11.19
C ILE A 73 6.03 -3.32 -12.63
N GLN A 74 6.75 -4.20 -13.35
CA GLN A 74 6.35 -4.60 -14.70
C GLN A 74 5.46 -5.84 -14.60
N ALA A 75 4.20 -5.70 -14.97
CA ALA A 75 3.30 -6.83 -15.19
C ALA A 75 3.47 -7.31 -16.64
N ARG A 76 3.70 -8.61 -16.82
CA ARG A 76 3.80 -9.27 -18.12
C ARG A 76 2.67 -10.26 -18.28
#